data_AF-R7CZQ2-F1
#
_entry.id   AF-R7CZQ2-F1
#
_cell.length_a   1.000
_cell.length_b   1.000
_cell.length_c   1.000
_cell.angle_alpha   90.00
_cell.angle_beta   90.00
_cell.angle_gamma   90.00
#
_symmetry.space_group_name_H-M   'P 1'
#
loop_
_entity.id
_entity.type
_entity.pdbx_description
1 polymer ?
#
loop_
_entity_poly.entity_id
_entity_poly.type
_entity_poly.pdbx_seq_one_letter_code
_entity_poly.pdbx_strand_id
1 'polypeptide(L)'
;MSACCLAATFYFLFRTYQSVEPVGDVFRGFFFYGLATLAVPPLLLLLPVLLLMQTGFHHLSPRTLCAALIGALLPYWFLGGYAYTIGEWDLLLRQLAAVVRFSPTDYSTLTPPAIATLALTLLLTLWSIIHYARNSFLDKIRTRTCIYYILSTEALLWVLLAFQPVLYPSLAAPLTACASLLSGHYFAVTRDRRSGIGLLVTLALIAALYLLDVWTQLYSSF
;
A
#
# COMPACT_ATOMS: atom_id res chain seq x y z
N MET A 1 -0.48 6.63 -9.18
CA MET A 1 -1.52 7.27 -8.33
C MET A 1 -1.74 6.52 -7.01
N SER A 2 -2.05 5.21 -7.04
CA SER A 2 -2.33 4.38 -5.86
C SER A 2 -1.22 4.39 -4.80
N ALA A 3 0.05 4.26 -5.22
CA ALA A 3 1.20 4.27 -4.30
C ALA A 3 1.37 5.60 -3.55
N CYS A 4 1.21 6.74 -4.23
CA CYS A 4 1.29 8.06 -3.61
C CYS A 4 0.16 8.28 -2.59
N CYS A 5 -1.05 7.81 -2.92
CA CYS A 5 -2.20 7.86 -2.01
C CYS A 5 -1.97 6.97 -0.78
N LEU A 6 -1.38 5.79 -0.95
CA LEU A 6 -1.02 4.92 0.16
C LEU A 6 0.08 5.52 1.05
N ALA A 7 1.11 6.12 0.45
CA ALA A 7 2.16 6.82 1.19
C ALA A 7 1.59 8.02 1.99
N ALA A 8 0.69 8.81 1.39
CA ALA A 8 -0.01 9.89 2.08
C ALA A 8 -0.89 9.35 3.23
N THR A 9 -1.57 8.22 3.01
CA THR A 9 -2.32 7.51 4.05
C THR A 9 -1.41 7.22 5.25
N PHE A 10 -0.28 6.54 5.01
CA PHE A 10 0.69 6.24 6.07
C PHE A 10 1.22 7.49 6.77
N TYR A 11 1.58 8.52 6.01
CA TYR A 11 2.07 9.79 6.57
C TYR A 11 1.10 10.41 7.58
N PHE A 12 -0.18 10.52 7.22
CA PHE A 12 -1.18 11.08 8.13
C PHE A 12 -1.48 10.14 9.31
N LEU A 13 -1.59 8.83 9.06
CA LEU A 13 -1.90 7.89 10.13
C LEU A 13 -0.78 7.79 11.18
N PHE A 14 0.50 7.85 10.79
CA PHE A 14 1.62 7.79 11.74
C PHE A 14 1.74 9.03 12.63
N ARG A 15 1.13 10.15 12.24
CA ARG A 15 1.00 11.34 13.09
C ARG A 15 -0.03 11.19 14.19
N THR A 16 -0.95 10.22 14.06
CA THR A 16 -1.99 9.97 15.07
C THR A 16 -1.47 9.22 16.29
N TYR A 17 -0.24 8.68 16.24
CA TYR A 17 0.35 7.93 17.35
C TYR A 17 0.38 8.78 18.63
N GLN A 18 -0.37 8.34 19.66
CA GLN A 18 -0.52 9.02 20.94
C GLN A 18 -0.89 10.51 20.84
N SER A 19 -1.53 10.93 19.73
CA SER A 19 -2.01 12.30 19.57
C SER A 19 -3.23 12.56 20.46
N VAL A 20 -3.31 13.76 21.03
CA VAL A 20 -4.45 14.19 21.86
C VAL A 20 -5.71 14.38 21.00
N GLU A 21 -5.54 14.85 19.76
CA GLU A 21 -6.64 15.09 18.81
C GLU A 21 -6.35 14.46 17.45
N PRO A 22 -6.49 13.12 17.32
CA PRO A 22 -6.14 12.40 16.09
C PRO A 22 -7.16 12.57 14.96
N VAL A 23 -8.36 13.09 15.25
CA VAL A 23 -9.54 13.06 14.35
C VAL A 23 -9.25 13.64 12.96
N GLY A 24 -8.60 14.81 12.88
CA GLY A 24 -8.32 15.46 11.60
C GLY A 24 -7.31 14.70 10.74
N ASP A 25 -6.25 14.16 11.34
CA ASP A 25 -5.24 13.37 10.63
C ASP A 25 -5.77 11.98 10.27
N VAL A 26 -6.65 11.38 11.09
CA VAL A 26 -7.40 10.15 10.74
C VAL A 26 -8.26 10.35 9.50
N PHE A 27 -9.05 11.44 9.47
CA PHE A 27 -9.86 11.78 8.30
C PHE A 27 -9.02 11.91 7.04
N ARG A 28 -7.92 12.68 7.10
CA ARG A 28 -7.02 12.89 5.96
C ARG A 28 -6.38 11.59 5.49
N GLY A 29 -5.92 10.75 6.42
CA GLY A 29 -5.35 9.45 6.10
C GLY A 29 -6.34 8.58 5.32
N PHE A 30 -7.56 8.43 5.82
CA PHE A 30 -8.57 7.62 5.14
C PHE A 30 -9.15 8.30 3.89
N PHE A 31 -9.10 9.62 3.77
CA PHE A 31 -9.39 10.31 2.51
C PHE A 31 -8.43 9.90 1.39
N PHE A 32 -7.12 9.92 1.66
CA PHE A 32 -6.14 9.43 0.68
C PHE A 32 -6.28 7.94 0.43
N TYR A 33 -6.64 7.15 1.45
CA TYR A 33 -6.94 5.75 1.27
C TYR A 33 -8.15 5.54 0.34
N GLY A 34 -9.24 6.28 0.53
CA GLY A 34 -10.42 6.25 -0.35
C GLY A 34 -10.10 6.67 -1.79
N LEU A 35 -9.16 7.60 -2.00
CA LEU A 35 -8.66 7.90 -3.35
C LEU A 35 -7.90 6.72 -3.95
N ALA A 36 -7.13 5.98 -3.15
CA ALA A 36 -6.46 4.76 -3.60
C ALA A 36 -7.48 3.68 -3.99
N THR A 37 -8.58 3.54 -3.24
CA THR A 37 -9.64 2.56 -3.56
C THR A 37 -10.44 2.95 -4.80
N LEU A 38 -10.56 4.23 -5.16
CA LEU A 38 -11.11 4.61 -6.47
C LEU A 38 -10.22 4.15 -7.64
N ALA A 39 -8.89 4.18 -7.45
CA ALA A 39 -7.95 3.69 -8.45
C ALA A 39 -7.96 2.16 -8.55
N VAL A 40 -8.13 1.49 -7.40
CA VAL A 40 -8.11 0.03 -7.28
C VAL A 40 -9.25 -0.41 -6.36
N PRO A 41 -10.47 -0.64 -6.89
CA PRO A 41 -11.67 -0.90 -6.09
C PRO A 41 -11.52 -2.01 -5.04
N PRO A 42 -10.86 -3.15 -5.33
CA PRO A 42 -10.69 -4.22 -4.34
C PRO A 42 -9.92 -3.83 -3.08
N LEU A 43 -9.16 -2.72 -3.07
CA LEU A 43 -8.53 -2.22 -1.86
C LEU A 43 -9.55 -1.89 -0.77
N LEU A 44 -10.78 -1.50 -1.12
CA LEU A 44 -11.81 -1.18 -0.13
C LEU A 44 -12.11 -2.36 0.81
N LEU A 45 -11.88 -3.61 0.37
CA LEU A 45 -12.02 -4.81 1.20
C LEU A 45 -11.05 -4.84 2.39
N LEU A 46 -9.93 -4.14 2.30
CA LEU A 46 -8.92 -4.08 3.37
C LEU A 46 -9.28 -3.03 4.44
N LEU A 47 -10.23 -2.14 4.16
CA LEU A 47 -10.64 -1.05 5.06
C LEU A 47 -10.96 -1.53 6.48
N PRO A 48 -11.75 -2.61 6.72
CA PRO A 48 -12.06 -3.07 8.07
C PRO A 48 -10.81 -3.47 8.86
N VAL A 49 -9.86 -4.14 8.21
CA VAL A 49 -8.61 -4.56 8.84
C VAL A 49 -7.76 -3.33 9.19
N LEU A 50 -7.65 -2.37 8.27
CA LEU A 50 -6.90 -1.13 8.50
C LEU A 50 -7.51 -0.26 9.61
N LEU A 51 -8.83 -0.27 9.77
CA LEU A 51 -9.54 0.38 10.89
C LEU A 51 -9.22 -0.29 12.22
N LEU A 52 -9.25 -1.62 12.28
CA LEU A 52 -8.89 -2.36 13.50
C LEU A 52 -7.44 -2.10 13.91
N MET A 53 -6.54 -2.07 12.93
CA MET A 53 -5.12 -1.78 13.14
C MET A 53 -4.85 -0.36 13.68
N GLN A 54 -5.78 0.59 13.55
CA GLN A 54 -5.62 1.93 14.12
C GLN A 54 -5.52 1.94 15.64
N THR A 55 -6.07 0.92 16.30
CA THR A 55 -5.98 0.75 17.75
C THR A 55 -4.53 0.70 18.25
N GLY A 56 -3.56 0.37 17.39
CA GLY A 56 -2.14 0.43 17.70
C GLY A 56 -1.56 1.84 17.82
N PHE A 57 -2.18 2.86 17.21
CA PHE A 57 -1.72 4.25 17.25
C PHE A 57 -2.39 5.05 18.38
N HIS A 58 -3.68 4.87 18.57
CA HIS A 58 -4.51 5.58 19.54
C HIS A 58 -5.78 4.77 19.84
N HIS A 59 -6.50 5.12 20.90
CA HIS A 59 -7.78 4.48 21.20
C HIS A 59 -8.82 4.80 20.11
N LEU A 60 -9.41 3.77 19.51
CA LEU A 60 -10.46 3.93 18.52
C LEU A 60 -11.74 4.41 19.22
N SER A 61 -12.01 5.71 19.10
CA SER A 61 -13.22 6.34 19.63
C SER A 61 -14.29 6.41 18.54
N PRO A 62 -15.57 6.60 18.89
CA PRO A 62 -16.62 6.86 17.89
C PRO A 62 -16.28 8.05 16.97
N ARG A 63 -15.62 9.08 17.51
CA ARG A 63 -15.21 10.27 16.72
C ARG A 63 -14.16 9.92 15.67
N THR A 64 -13.15 9.15 16.04
CA THR A 64 -12.08 8.75 15.10
C THR A 64 -12.57 7.71 14.10
N LEU A 65 -13.44 6.80 14.50
CA LEU A 65 -14.11 5.86 13.60
C LEU A 65 -14.97 6.59 12.56
N CYS A 66 -15.82 7.54 12.99
CA CYS A 66 -16.60 8.35 12.06
C CYS A 66 -15.72 9.16 11.12
N ALA A 67 -14.65 9.79 11.63
CA ALA A 67 -13.69 10.52 10.79
C ALA A 67 -13.04 9.62 9.73
N ALA A 68 -12.68 8.39 10.10
CA ALA A 68 -12.12 7.41 9.19
C ALA A 68 -13.12 7.00 8.09
N LEU A 69 -14.36 6.67 8.47
CA LEU A 69 -15.41 6.27 7.53
C LEU A 69 -15.79 7.41 6.59
N ILE A 70 -15.98 8.62 7.11
CA ILE A 70 -16.28 9.81 6.30
C ILE A 70 -15.10 10.11 5.37
N GLY A 71 -13.86 10.02 5.86
CA GLY A 71 -12.66 10.17 5.04
C GLY A 71 -12.64 9.19 3.86
N ALA A 72 -12.81 7.90 4.14
CA ALA A 72 -12.80 6.86 3.10
C ALA A 72 -13.96 6.98 2.09
N LEU A 73 -15.14 7.42 2.53
CA LEU A 73 -16.33 7.53 1.68
C LEU A 73 -16.41 8.85 0.90
N LEU A 74 -15.74 9.91 1.35
CA LEU A 74 -15.81 11.23 0.70
C LEU A 74 -15.39 11.21 -0.78
N PRO A 75 -14.32 10.49 -1.21
CA PRO A 75 -14.00 10.32 -2.62
C PRO A 75 -15.15 9.71 -3.44
N TYR A 76 -15.86 8.72 -2.90
CA TYR A 76 -17.02 8.11 -3.56
C TYR A 76 -18.20 9.05 -3.63
N TRP A 77 -18.39 9.92 -2.62
CA TRP A 77 -19.41 10.95 -2.65
C TRP A 77 -19.14 11.97 -3.78
N PHE A 78 -17.89 12.41 -3.95
CA PHE A 78 -17.50 13.26 -5.09
C PHE A 78 -17.68 12.55 -6.43
N LEU A 79 -17.34 11.26 -6.53
CA LEU A 79 -17.61 10.47 -7.72
C LEU A 79 -19.11 10.41 -8.05
N GLY A 80 -19.98 10.24 -7.05
CA GLY A 80 -21.43 10.27 -7.22
C GLY A 80 -21.94 11.63 -7.72
N GLY A 81 -21.43 12.72 -7.16
CA GLY A 81 -21.71 14.07 -7.64
C GLY A 81 -21.25 14.29 -9.09
N TYR A 82 -20.06 13.80 -9.45
CA TYR A 82 -19.57 13.85 -10.82
C TYR A 82 -20.44 13.01 -11.77
N ALA A 83 -20.79 11.78 -11.37
CA ALA A 83 -21.69 10.89 -12.12
C ALA A 83 -23.05 11.55 -12.41
N TYR A 84 -23.60 12.29 -11.44
CA TYR A 84 -24.82 13.10 -11.61
C TYR A 84 -24.65 14.10 -12.77
N THR A 85 -23.52 14.81 -12.82
CA THR A 85 -23.30 15.87 -13.81
C THR A 85 -23.15 15.36 -15.25
N ILE A 86 -22.59 14.16 -15.42
CA ILE A 86 -22.40 13.54 -16.76
C ILE A 86 -23.56 12.62 -17.17
N GLY A 87 -24.58 12.46 -16.31
CA GLY A 87 -25.73 11.60 -16.57
C GLY A 87 -25.46 10.09 -16.44
N GLU A 88 -24.29 9.69 -15.93
CA GLU A 88 -23.89 8.28 -15.75
C GLU A 88 -24.20 7.78 -14.33
N TRP A 89 -25.47 7.68 -13.98
CA TRP A 89 -25.93 7.30 -12.63
C TRP A 89 -25.39 5.95 -12.13
N ASP A 90 -25.11 5.04 -13.05
CA ASP A 90 -24.60 3.70 -12.76
C ASP A 90 -23.09 3.66 -12.49
N LEU A 91 -22.35 4.76 -12.71
CA LEU A 91 -20.90 4.81 -12.52
C LEU A 91 -20.49 4.45 -11.08
N LEU A 92 -21.20 5.00 -10.08
CA LEU A 92 -20.93 4.69 -8.68
C LEU A 92 -21.22 3.22 -8.35
N LEU A 93 -22.32 2.67 -8.87
CA LEU A 93 -22.68 1.27 -8.67
C LEU A 93 -21.68 0.34 -9.33
N ARG A 94 -21.21 0.66 -10.55
CA ARG A 94 -20.15 -0.09 -11.25
C ARG A 94 -18.85 -0.09 -10.44
N GLN A 95 -18.49 1.05 -9.85
CA GLN A 95 -17.29 1.14 -9.00
C GLN A 95 -17.41 0.32 -7.71
N LEU A 96 -18.56 0.36 -7.04
CA LEU A 96 -18.80 -0.46 -5.84
C LEU A 96 -18.88 -1.96 -6.18
N ALA A 97 -19.50 -2.31 -7.31
CA ALA A 97 -19.53 -3.70 -7.78
C ALA A 97 -18.12 -4.23 -8.10
N ALA A 98 -17.23 -3.38 -8.63
CA ALA A 98 -15.84 -3.74 -8.92
C ALA A 98 -15.03 -4.11 -7.65
N VAL A 99 -15.46 -3.68 -6.46
CA VAL A 99 -14.80 -4.03 -5.18
C VAL A 99 -14.80 -5.54 -4.94
N VAL A 100 -15.90 -6.21 -5.28
CA VAL A 100 -16.12 -7.65 -5.05
C VAL A 100 -16.12 -8.46 -6.34
N ARG A 101 -15.78 -7.86 -7.48
CA ARG A 101 -15.73 -8.54 -8.77
C ARG A 101 -14.36 -9.19 -8.95
N PHE A 102 -14.25 -10.44 -8.52
CA PHE A 102 -13.06 -11.24 -8.72
C PHE A 102 -13.08 -11.88 -10.12
N SER A 103 -12.01 -11.68 -10.88
CA SER A 103 -11.75 -12.44 -12.10
C SER A 103 -11.20 -13.83 -11.74
N PRO A 104 -11.32 -14.84 -12.62
CA PRO A 104 -10.63 -16.10 -12.44
C PRO A 104 -9.13 -15.87 -12.21
N THR A 105 -8.53 -16.63 -11.29
CA THR A 105 -7.10 -16.49 -10.96
C THR A 105 -6.26 -16.94 -12.17
N ASP A 106 -5.74 -15.97 -12.92
CA ASP A 106 -4.92 -16.21 -14.10
C ASP A 106 -3.55 -15.55 -13.97
N TYR A 107 -2.53 -16.39 -13.76
CA TYR A 107 -1.14 -15.98 -13.63
C TYR A 107 -0.45 -15.74 -14.98
N SER A 108 -1.08 -16.06 -16.10
CA SER A 108 -0.53 -15.77 -17.44
C SER A 108 -0.35 -14.27 -17.70
N THR A 109 -1.06 -13.44 -16.94
CA THR A 109 -0.95 -11.98 -16.94
C THR A 109 0.40 -11.46 -16.42
N LEU A 110 1.18 -12.27 -15.72
CA LEU A 110 2.47 -11.87 -15.15
C LEU A 110 3.62 -12.16 -16.13
N THR A 111 4.21 -11.10 -16.67
CA THR A 111 5.41 -11.20 -17.51
C THR A 111 6.64 -11.59 -16.68
N PRO A 112 7.71 -12.13 -17.29
CA PRO A 112 8.94 -12.44 -16.55
C PRO A 112 9.55 -11.25 -15.78
N PRO A 113 9.60 -10.01 -16.33
CA PRO A 113 10.02 -8.83 -15.56
C PRO A 113 9.10 -8.52 -14.38
N ALA A 114 7.79 -8.72 -14.53
CA ALA A 114 6.82 -8.54 -13.45
C ALA A 114 7.08 -9.53 -12.30
N ILE A 115 7.30 -10.80 -12.63
CA ILE A 115 7.64 -11.85 -11.66
C ILE A 115 8.96 -11.52 -10.95
N ALA A 116 9.98 -11.07 -11.68
CA ALA A 116 11.25 -10.68 -11.10
C ALA A 116 11.12 -9.49 -10.13
N THR A 117 10.27 -8.51 -10.47
CA THR A 117 9.96 -7.36 -9.60
C THR A 117 9.23 -7.81 -8.34
N LEU A 118 8.22 -8.67 -8.48
CA LEU A 118 7.51 -9.25 -7.35
C LEU A 118 8.45 -10.07 -6.46
N ALA A 119 9.32 -10.89 -7.04
CA ALA A 119 10.30 -11.66 -6.30
C ALA A 119 11.26 -10.75 -5.52
N LEU A 120 11.78 -9.68 -6.14
CA LEU A 120 12.67 -8.73 -5.47
C LEU A 120 11.97 -8.04 -4.30
N THR A 121 10.76 -7.51 -4.52
CA THR A 121 9.98 -6.85 -3.46
C THR A 121 9.69 -7.83 -2.31
N LEU A 122 9.27 -9.06 -2.61
CA LEU A 122 9.03 -10.09 -1.60
C LEU A 122 10.31 -10.43 -0.82
N LEU A 123 11.45 -10.57 -1.48
CA LEU A 123 12.74 -10.84 -0.83
C LEU A 123 13.15 -9.69 0.11
N LEU A 124 12.99 -8.44 -0.31
CA LEU A 124 13.26 -7.26 0.54
C LEU A 124 12.34 -7.24 1.76
N THR A 125 11.08 -7.59 1.58
CA THR A 125 10.11 -7.65 2.67
C THR A 125 10.43 -8.79 3.64
N LEU A 126 10.71 -10.00 3.14
CA LEU A 126 11.13 -11.13 3.97
C LEU A 126 12.42 -10.83 4.75
N TRP A 127 13.40 -10.21 4.09
CA TRP A 127 14.61 -9.75 4.74
C TRP A 127 14.32 -8.75 5.86
N SER A 128 13.47 -7.76 5.59
CA SER A 128 13.05 -6.74 6.56
C SER A 128 12.29 -7.37 7.74
N ILE A 129 11.43 -8.37 7.49
CA ILE A 129 10.73 -9.14 8.53
C ILE A 129 11.74 -9.86 9.43
N ILE A 130 12.71 -10.58 8.86
CA ILE A 130 13.71 -11.31 9.64
C ILE A 130 14.51 -10.35 10.51
N HIS A 131 14.94 -9.21 9.96
CA HIS A 131 15.66 -8.20 10.71
C HIS A 131 14.78 -7.60 11.82
N TYR A 132 13.55 -7.22 11.50
CA TYR A 132 12.60 -6.66 12.45
C TYR A 132 12.27 -7.65 13.57
N ALA A 133 12.05 -8.93 13.27
CA ALA A 133 11.81 -9.97 14.28
C ALA A 133 12.98 -10.10 15.26
N ARG A 134 14.22 -9.95 14.77
CA ARG A 134 15.43 -10.02 15.60
C ARG A 134 15.72 -8.75 16.39
N ASN A 135 15.35 -7.58 15.88
CA ASN A 135 15.81 -6.29 16.43
C ASN A 135 14.70 -5.33 16.85
N SER A 136 13.43 -5.69 16.69
CA SER A 136 12.27 -4.81 17.00
C SER A 136 12.19 -4.36 18.47
N PHE A 137 12.87 -5.05 19.39
CA PHE A 137 12.97 -4.62 20.78
C PHE A 137 13.88 -3.42 20.99
N LEU A 138 14.80 -3.15 20.05
CA LEU A 138 15.68 -1.97 20.05
C LEU A 138 14.96 -0.73 19.51
N ASP A 139 13.90 -0.93 18.72
CA ASP A 139 13.11 0.17 18.16
C ASP A 139 12.15 0.76 19.18
N LYS A 140 11.93 2.08 19.07
CA LYS A 140 10.90 2.77 19.85
C LYS A 140 9.53 2.17 19.55
N ILE A 141 8.65 2.10 20.57
CA ILE A 141 7.30 1.54 20.43
C ILE A 141 6.54 2.20 19.27
N ARG A 142 6.65 3.52 19.10
CA ARG A 142 6.10 4.25 17.95
C ARG A 142 6.55 3.69 16.61
N THR A 143 7.86 3.54 16.41
CA THR A 143 8.44 3.01 15.17
C THR A 143 7.97 1.58 14.93
N ARG A 144 7.96 0.75 15.98
CA ARG A 144 7.48 -0.62 15.94
C ARG A 144 6.02 -0.71 15.48
N THR A 145 5.13 0.14 16.03
CA THR A 145 3.73 0.23 15.60
C THR A 145 3.62 0.65 14.12
N CYS A 146 4.41 1.64 13.68
CA CYS A 146 4.38 2.09 12.28
C CYS A 146 4.84 0.99 11.33
N ILE A 147 5.94 0.29 11.64
CA ILE A 147 6.46 -0.83 10.85
C ILE A 147 5.44 -1.96 10.78
N TYR A 148 4.84 -2.33 11.92
CA TYR A 148 3.79 -3.33 11.95
C TYR A 148 2.61 -2.95 11.05
N TYR A 149 2.20 -1.67 11.07
CA TYR A 149 1.14 -1.17 10.20
C TYR A 149 1.47 -1.32 8.71
N ILE A 150 2.68 -0.93 8.30
CA ILE A 150 3.16 -1.08 6.91
C ILE A 150 3.20 -2.55 6.54
N LEU A 151 3.79 -3.38 7.40
CA LEU A 151 3.99 -4.79 7.15
C LEU A 151 2.67 -5.54 6.97
N SER A 152 1.67 -5.32 7.83
CA SER A 152 0.38 -5.97 7.63
C SER A 152 -0.37 -5.41 6.43
N THR A 153 -0.25 -4.11 6.14
CA THR A 153 -0.82 -3.54 4.92
C THR A 153 -0.21 -4.20 3.69
N GLU A 154 1.10 -4.36 3.64
CA GLU A 154 1.79 -5.06 2.55
C GLU A 154 1.38 -6.53 2.45
N ALA A 155 1.27 -7.24 3.58
CA ALA A 155 0.81 -8.62 3.60
C ALA A 155 -0.60 -8.75 3.01
N LEU A 156 -1.51 -7.82 3.34
CA LEU A 156 -2.85 -7.79 2.76
C LEU A 156 -2.82 -7.50 1.24
N LEU A 157 -1.91 -6.64 0.76
CA LEU A 157 -1.71 -6.41 -0.67
C LEU A 157 -1.19 -7.67 -1.38
N TRP A 158 -0.26 -8.42 -0.76
CA TRP A 158 0.22 -9.70 -1.27
C TRP A 158 -0.90 -10.74 -1.35
N VAL A 159 -1.74 -10.83 -0.31
CA VAL A 159 -2.91 -11.71 -0.31
C VAL A 159 -3.87 -11.33 -1.44
N LEU A 160 -4.17 -10.04 -1.60
CA LEU A 160 -5.04 -9.56 -2.68
C LEU A 160 -4.46 -9.89 -4.06
N LEU A 161 -3.15 -9.69 -4.26
CA LEU A 161 -2.47 -10.02 -5.52
C LEU A 161 -2.47 -11.52 -5.81
N ALA A 162 -2.29 -12.37 -4.78
CA ALA A 162 -2.32 -13.83 -4.94
C ALA A 162 -3.71 -14.32 -5.38
N PHE A 163 -4.79 -13.70 -4.87
CA PHE A 163 -6.14 -14.01 -5.32
C PHE A 163 -6.47 -13.42 -6.69
N GLN A 164 -5.89 -12.26 -7.03
CA GLN A 164 -6.17 -11.51 -8.26
C GLN A 164 -4.87 -11.02 -8.95
N PRO A 165 -4.15 -11.91 -9.65
CA PRO A 165 -2.90 -11.55 -10.33
C PRO A 165 -3.07 -10.44 -11.37
N VAL A 166 -4.27 -10.34 -11.96
CA VAL A 166 -4.67 -9.27 -12.90
C VAL A 166 -4.51 -7.86 -12.32
N LEU A 167 -4.52 -7.70 -10.99
CA LEU A 167 -4.32 -6.41 -10.32
C LEU A 167 -2.84 -5.99 -10.26
N TYR A 168 -1.90 -6.82 -10.73
CA TYR A 168 -0.46 -6.52 -10.70
C TYR A 168 -0.10 -5.10 -11.16
N PRO A 169 -0.55 -4.61 -12.34
CA PRO A 169 -0.17 -3.27 -12.81
C PRO A 169 -0.55 -2.15 -11.83
N SER A 170 -1.60 -2.37 -11.04
CA SER A 170 -2.11 -1.40 -10.07
C SER A 170 -1.52 -1.55 -8.67
N LEU A 171 -1.09 -2.77 -8.30
CA LEU A 171 -0.57 -3.13 -6.98
C LEU A 171 0.97 -3.14 -6.90
N ALA A 172 1.68 -3.23 -8.03
CA ALA A 172 3.14 -3.24 -8.07
C ALA A 172 3.76 -2.03 -7.38
N ALA A 173 3.26 -0.83 -7.68
CA ALA A 173 3.77 0.41 -7.08
C ALA A 173 3.44 0.52 -5.57
N PRO A 174 2.20 0.25 -5.10
CA PRO A 174 1.90 0.14 -3.66
C PRO A 174 2.77 -0.87 -2.90
N LEU A 175 2.96 -2.09 -3.44
CA LEU A 175 3.81 -3.12 -2.84
C LEU A 175 5.26 -2.65 -2.74
N THR A 176 5.79 -2.07 -3.81
CA THR A 176 7.14 -1.50 -3.83
C THR A 176 7.29 -0.36 -2.83
N ALA A 177 6.27 0.49 -2.68
CA ALA A 177 6.28 1.56 -1.69
C ALA A 177 6.38 1.01 -0.25
N CYS A 178 5.59 0.00 0.09
CA CYS A 178 5.69 -0.68 1.39
C CYS A 178 7.07 -1.32 1.59
N ALA A 179 7.53 -2.13 0.63
CA ALA A 179 8.83 -2.79 0.69
C ALA A 179 9.99 -1.78 0.83
N SER A 180 9.89 -0.62 0.17
CA SER A 180 10.88 0.46 0.26
C SER A 180 10.92 1.12 1.66
N LEU A 181 9.77 1.28 2.31
CA LEU A 181 9.71 1.81 3.68
C LEU A 181 10.31 0.82 4.69
N LEU A 182 10.01 -0.48 4.53
CA LEU A 182 10.54 -1.54 5.40
C LEU A 182 12.06 -1.72 5.23
N SER A 183 12.51 -1.89 3.99
CA SER A 183 13.94 -2.05 3.69
C SER A 183 14.73 -0.75 3.95
N GLY A 184 14.12 0.41 3.71
CA GLY A 184 14.70 1.71 4.04
C GLY A 184 14.96 1.86 5.54
N HIS A 185 14.03 1.42 6.40
CA HIS A 185 14.27 1.36 7.85
C HIS A 185 15.47 0.47 8.19
N TYR A 186 15.53 -0.73 7.59
CA TYR A 186 16.67 -1.64 7.77
C TYR A 186 18.00 -0.99 7.42
N PHE A 187 18.11 -0.37 6.25
CA PHE A 187 19.36 0.27 5.79
C PHE A 187 19.72 1.53 6.57
N ALA A 188 18.72 2.28 7.06
CA ALA A 188 18.98 3.49 7.84
C ALA A 188 19.48 3.19 9.26
N VAL A 189 18.97 2.11 9.87
CA VAL A 189 19.30 1.71 11.23
C VAL A 189 20.56 0.84 11.28
N THR A 190 20.72 -0.08 10.33
CA THR A 190 21.90 -0.94 10.24
C THR A 190 23.02 -0.14 9.57
N ARG A 191 23.94 0.43 10.35
CA ARG A 191 25.06 1.25 9.84
C ARG A 191 26.36 0.46 9.76
N ASP A 192 26.36 -0.60 8.96
CA ASP A 192 27.54 -1.45 8.77
C ASP A 192 27.94 -1.57 7.28
N ARG A 193 29.13 -2.11 6.99
CA ARG A 193 29.62 -2.23 5.61
C ARG A 193 28.73 -3.15 4.76
N ARG A 194 28.11 -4.17 5.36
CA ARG A 194 27.27 -5.15 4.67
C ARG A 194 25.93 -4.56 4.23
N SER A 195 25.25 -3.81 5.10
CA SER A 195 24.03 -3.07 4.75
C SER A 195 24.29 -2.03 3.66
N GLY A 196 25.45 -1.34 3.68
CA GLY A 196 25.85 -0.42 2.61
C GLY A 196 26.02 -1.11 1.25
N ILE A 197 26.71 -2.25 1.20
CA ILE A 197 26.81 -3.06 -0.02
C ILE A 197 25.44 -3.58 -0.44
N GLY A 198 24.63 -4.06 0.51
CA GLY A 198 23.27 -4.53 0.26
C GLY A 198 22.40 -3.45 -0.40
N LEU A 199 22.46 -2.22 0.10
CA LEU A 199 21.75 -1.08 -0.48
C LEU A 199 22.17 -0.83 -1.94
N LEU A 200 23.48 -0.80 -2.23
CA LEU A 200 23.99 -0.62 -3.59
C LEU A 200 23.54 -1.74 -4.54
N VAL A 201 23.59 -2.99 -4.07
CA VAL A 201 23.11 -4.14 -4.84
C VAL A 201 21.60 -4.03 -5.10
N THR A 202 20.80 -3.69 -4.09
CA THR A 202 19.35 -3.48 -4.26
C THR A 202 19.06 -2.38 -5.25
N LEU A 203 19.75 -1.24 -5.18
CA LEU A 203 19.59 -0.13 -6.12
C LEU A 203 19.97 -0.55 -7.56
N ALA A 204 21.07 -1.29 -7.73
CA ALA A 204 21.50 -1.80 -9.02
C ALA A 204 20.49 -2.79 -9.62
N LEU A 205 19.93 -3.69 -8.81
CA LEU A 205 18.88 -4.63 -9.23
C LEU A 205 17.60 -3.91 -9.63
N ILE A 206 17.16 -2.92 -8.86
CA ILE A 206 15.97 -2.10 -9.21
C ILE A 206 16.22 -1.36 -10.53
N ALA A 207 17.40 -0.76 -10.72
CA ALA A 207 17.74 -0.07 -11.96
C ALA A 207 17.76 -1.03 -13.16
N ALA A 208 18.34 -2.22 -13.00
CA ALA A 208 18.35 -3.25 -14.05
C ALA A 208 16.94 -3.72 -14.41
N LEU A 209 16.08 -3.98 -13.42
CA LEU A 209 14.69 -4.37 -13.66
C LEU A 209 13.89 -3.27 -14.36
N TYR A 210 14.09 -2.01 -13.98
CA TYR A 210 13.45 -0.88 -14.64
C TYR A 210 13.88 -0.76 -16.11
N LEU A 211 15.18 -0.90 -16.39
CA LEU A 211 15.69 -0.89 -17.77
C LEU A 211 15.13 -2.06 -18.60
N LEU A 212 15.02 -3.25 -18.01
CA LEU A 212 14.41 -4.41 -18.65
C LEU A 212 12.93 -4.18 -18.95
N ASP A 213 12.18 -3.62 -18.00
CA ASP A 213 10.74 -3.35 -18.16
C ASP A 213 10.51 -2.35 -19.30
N VAL A 214 11.25 -1.23 -19.31
CA VAL A 214 11.22 -0.24 -20.40
C VAL A 214 11.61 -0.87 -21.74
N TRP A 215 12.66 -1.69 -21.77
CA TRP A 215 13.07 -2.39 -22.99
C TRP A 215 11.95 -3.30 -23.53
N THR A 216 11.33 -4.09 -22.66
CA THR A 216 10.25 -5.01 -23.07
C THR A 216 9.02 -4.26 -23.58
N GLN A 217 8.65 -3.15 -22.94
CA GLN A 217 7.54 -2.30 -23.37
C GLN A 217 7.81 -1.67 -24.75
N LEU A 218 9.02 -1.16 -24.97
CA LEU A 218 9.43 -0.61 -26.27
C LEU A 218 9.35 -1.67 -27.37
N TYR A 219 9.88 -2.87 -27.14
CA TYR A 219 9.85 -3.94 -28.14
C TYR A 219 8.44 -4.44 -28.44
N SER A 220 7.55 -4.51 -27.44
CA SER A 220 6.14 -4.89 -27.66
C SER A 220 5.32 -3.84 -28.42
N SER A 221 5.86 -2.64 -28.63
CA SER A 221 5.19 -1.53 -29.33
C SER A 221 5.51 -1.50 -30.84
N PHE A 222 6.36 -2.40 -31.33
CA PHE A 222 6.72 -2.58 -32.74
C PHE A 222 6.16 -3.92 -33.27
#